data_AF-A0A0J7XXM5-F1
#
_entry.id   AF-A0A0J7XXM5-F1
#
_cell.length_a   1.000
_cell.length_b   1.000
_cell.length_c   1.000
_cell.angle_alpha   90.00
_cell.angle_beta   90.00
_cell.angle_gamma   90.00
#
_symmetry.space_group_name_H-M   'P 1'
#
loop_
_entity.id
_entity.type
_entity.pdbx_description
1 polymer ?
#
loop_
_entity_poly.entity_id
_entity_poly.type
_entity_poly.pdbx_seq_one_letter_code
_entity_poly.pdbx_strand_id
1 'polypeptide(L)' 'MHYIANHSIELTAPDSARGHCLLLDLVTRQHEGSAIATQGGEVNPLLLIGRYDDVYVRQGGQWKFARIALTMLWPTRSD' A
#
# COMPACT_ATOMS: atom_id res chain seq x y z
N MET A 1 -7.97 3.55 8.41
CA MET A 1 -6.64 4.19 8.59
C MET A 1 -5.67 3.48 7.68
N HIS A 2 -4.97 4.24 6.83
CA HIS A 2 -3.99 3.72 5.88
C HIS A 2 -2.60 4.14 6.37
N TYR A 3 -1.93 3.23 7.08
CA TYR A 3 -0.64 3.52 7.70
C TYR A 3 0.48 2.94 6.85
N ILE A 4 1.37 3.81 6.37
CA ILE A 4 2.57 3.41 5.63
C ILE A 4 3.83 3.80 6.40
N ALA A 5 4.79 2.89 6.44
CA ALA A 5 6.03 3.07 7.19
C ALA A 5 7.21 2.35 6.54
N ASN A 6 8.40 2.55 7.12
CA ASN A 6 9.63 1.90 6.68
C ASN A 6 9.95 2.21 5.21
N HIS A 7 9.77 3.47 4.82
CA HIS A 7 10.07 3.93 3.47
C HIS A 7 11.57 3.78 3.20
N SER A 8 11.88 3.16 2.07
CA SER A 8 13.21 3.13 1.49
C SER A 8 13.10 3.55 0.03
N ILE A 9 13.95 4.50 -0.36
CA ILE A 9 14.02 5.04 -1.72
C ILE A 9 15.45 4.88 -2.22
N GLU A 10 15.58 4.34 -3.43
CA GLU A 10 16.83 4.26 -4.19
C GLU A 10 16.71 5.12 -5.44
N LEU A 11 17.58 6.11 -5.57
CA LEU A 11 17.71 6.88 -6.82
C LEU A 11 18.46 6.02 -7.85
N THR A 12 17.80 5.67 -8.95
CA THR A 12 18.38 4.81 -10.00
C THR A 12 19.00 5.61 -11.15
N ALA A 13 18.59 6.87 -11.32
CA ALA A 13 19.17 7.86 -12.25
C ALA A 13 18.78 9.29 -11.81
N PRO A 14 19.23 10.35 -12.50
CA PRO A 14 18.83 11.74 -12.17
C PRO A 14 17.31 11.99 -12.18
N ASP A 15 16.56 11.19 -12.93
CA ASP A 15 15.13 11.30 -13.16
C ASP A 15 14.34 10.00 -12.90
N SER A 16 14.96 8.99 -12.30
CA SER A 16 14.28 7.74 -11.93
C SER A 16 14.65 7.27 -10.52
N ALA A 17 13.69 6.65 -9.85
CA ALA A 17 13.91 6.04 -8.54
C ALA A 17 13.01 4.81 -8.35
N ARG A 18 13.37 3.95 -7.41
CA ARG A 18 12.54 2.85 -6.92
C ARG A 18 12.33 3.02 -5.43
N GLY A 19 11.21 2.54 -4.93
CA GLY A 19 10.95 2.58 -3.50
C GLY A 19 10.06 1.47 -3.03
N HIS A 20 10.07 1.31 -1.71
CA HIS A 20 9.13 0.45 -1.04
C HIS A 20 8.77 0.98 0.34
N CYS A 21 7.59 0.60 0.80
CA CYS A 21 7.16 0.82 2.17
C CYS A 21 6.22 -0.31 2.60
N LEU A 22 6.09 -0.49 3.91
CA LEU A 22 5.13 -1.41 4.50
C LEU A 22 3.80 -0.70 4.68
N LEU A 23 2.71 -1.44 4.48
CA LEU A 23 1.33 -1.01 4.66
C LEU A 23 0.68 -1.79 5.80
N LEU A 24 0.06 -1.06 6.73
CA LEU A 24 -0.98 -1.55 7.62
C LEU A 24 -2.27 -0.80 7.32
N ASP A 25 -3.28 -1.53 6.85
CA ASP A 25 -4.60 -0.99 6.59
C ASP A 25 -5.57 -1.45 7.68
N LEU A 26 -6.23 -0.49 8.32
CA LEU A 26 -7.19 -0.73 9.38
C LEU A 26 -8.57 -0.19 9.04
N VAL A 27 -9.61 -0.98 9.25
CA VAL A 27 -11.02 -0.61 9.02
C VAL A 27 -11.84 -0.93 10.26
N THR A 28 -12.38 0.12 10.88
CA THR A 28 -13.19 0.01 12.11
C THR A 28 -14.71 -0.08 11.84
N ARG A 29 -15.17 0.25 10.63
CA ARG A 29 -16.57 0.13 10.21
C ARG A 29 -16.65 -0.50 8.82
N GLN A 30 -17.43 -1.56 8.70
CA GLN A 30 -17.82 -2.17 7.43
C GLN A 30 -19.34 -2.18 7.33
N HIS A 31 -19.87 -2.02 6.12
CA HIS A 31 -21.29 -2.06 5.83
C HIS A 31 -21.55 -2.91 4.57
N GLU A 32 -22.79 -3.35 4.39
CA GLU A 32 -23.21 -4.04 3.17
C GLU A 32 -22.83 -3.21 1.92
N GLY A 33 -22.11 -3.81 0.98
CA GLY A 33 -21.56 -3.12 -0.19
C GLY A 33 -20.13 -2.56 -0.02
N SER A 34 -19.49 -2.73 1.14
CA SER A 34 -18.06 -2.42 1.29
C SER A 34 -17.22 -3.25 0.32
N ALA A 35 -16.22 -2.62 -0.31
CA ALA A 35 -15.35 -3.26 -1.31
C ALA A 35 -14.61 -4.50 -0.78
N ILE A 36 -14.44 -4.61 0.54
CA ILE A 36 -13.87 -5.78 1.19
C ILE A 36 -14.74 -6.09 2.41
N ALA A 37 -15.24 -7.33 2.47
CA ALA A 37 -15.89 -7.89 3.64
C ALA A 37 -14.90 -8.80 4.36
N THR A 38 -14.55 -8.47 5.60
CA THR A 38 -13.78 -9.35 6.48
C THR A 38 -14.56 -9.56 7.78
N GLN A 39 -14.10 -10.46 8.66
CA GLN A 39 -14.58 -10.45 10.05
C GLN A 39 -14.24 -9.14 10.79
N GLY A 40 -13.46 -8.26 10.15
CA GLY A 40 -12.96 -7.02 10.71
C GLY A 40 -13.98 -5.89 10.80
N GLY A 41 -13.63 -4.87 11.57
CA GLY A 41 -14.55 -3.89 12.15
C GLY A 41 -14.25 -3.76 13.65
N GLU A 42 -15.29 -3.65 14.48
CA GLU A 42 -15.14 -3.55 15.95
C GLU A 42 -14.45 -4.79 16.58
N VAL A 43 -14.51 -5.96 15.94
CA VAL A 43 -13.92 -7.21 16.47
C VAL A 43 -12.42 -7.32 16.16
N ASN A 44 -12.00 -6.89 14.96
CA ASN A 44 -10.59 -6.78 14.59
C ASN A 44 -10.43 -5.68 13.54
N PRO A 45 -9.80 -4.54 13.86
CA PRO A 45 -9.70 -3.45 12.91
C PRO A 45 -8.66 -3.72 11.82
N LEU A 46 -7.77 -4.73 11.94
CA LEU A 46 -6.74 -5.00 10.94
C LEU A 46 -7.36 -5.63 9.68
N LEU A 47 -7.29 -4.91 8.57
CA LEU A 47 -7.80 -5.34 7.27
C LEU A 47 -6.72 -6.03 6.43
N LEU A 48 -5.54 -5.41 6.32
CA LEU A 48 -4.51 -5.82 5.37
C LEU A 48 -3.11 -5.46 5.89
N ILE A 49 -2.17 -6.38 5.70
CA ILE A 49 -0.73 -6.09 5.74
C ILE A 49 -0.20 -6.22 4.32
N GLY A 50 0.53 -5.22 3.85
CA GLY A 50 1.09 -5.23 2.51
C GLY A 50 2.45 -4.55 2.41
N ARG A 51 3.00 -4.60 1.20
CA ARG A 51 4.20 -3.85 0.82
C ARG A 51 3.94 -3.19 -0.53
N TYR A 52 4.21 -1.90 -0.61
CA TYR A 52 4.30 -1.20 -1.88
C TYR A 52 5.69 -1.39 -2.46
N ASP A 53 5.75 -1.64 -3.76
CA ASP A 53 6.94 -1.61 -4.60
C ASP A 53 6.70 -0.64 -5.76
N ASP A 54 7.25 0.54 -5.63
CA ASP A 54 6.94 1.68 -6.49
C ASP A 54 8.10 2.00 -7.43
N VAL A 55 7.74 2.53 -8.60
CA VAL A 55 8.68 3.12 -9.55
C VAL A 55 8.32 4.58 -9.70
N TYR A 56 9.32 5.45 -9.56
CA TYR A 56 9.17 6.90 -9.68
C TYR A 56 9.89 7.43 -10.90
N VAL A 57 9.31 8.49 -11.48
CA VAL A 57 9.91 9.27 -12.55
C VAL A 57 9.85 10.75 -12.21
N ARG A 58 10.92 11.50 -12.50
CA ARG A 58 10.95 12.95 -12.36
C ARG A 58 10.57 13.60 -13.68
N GLN A 59 9.45 14.31 -13.71
CA GLN A 59 8.96 15.01 -14.91
C GLN A 59 8.56 16.43 -14.54
N GLY A 60 9.03 17.42 -15.31
CA GLY A 60 8.75 18.83 -15.02
C GLY A 60 9.26 19.26 -13.64
N GLY A 61 10.40 18.71 -13.20
CA GLY A 61 11.00 18.99 -11.89
C GLY A 61 10.37 18.27 -10.70
N GLN A 62 9.24 17.57 -10.89
CA GLN A 62 8.50 16.89 -9.83
C GLN A 62 8.61 15.36 -9.94
N TRP A 63 8.73 14.68 -8.80
CA TRP A 63 8.65 13.22 -8.74
C TRP A 63 7.19 12.76 -8.83
N LYS A 64 6.95 11.71 -9.62
CA LYS A 64 5.64 11.10 -9.85
C LYS A 64 5.76 9.58 -9.76
N PHE A 65 4.66 8.91 -9.44
CA PHE A 65 4.57 7.46 -9.58
C PHE A 65 4.45 7.10 -11.06
N ALA A 66 5.42 6.36 -11.58
CA ALA A 66 5.32 5.70 -12.88
C ALA A 66 4.60 4.35 -12.77
N ARG A 67 4.75 3.66 -11.63
CA ARG A 67 4.02 2.44 -11.28
C ARG A 67 3.88 2.36 -9.76
N ILE A 68 2.71 1.91 -9.32
CA ILE A 68 2.44 1.50 -7.94
C ILE A 68 2.10 0.01 -7.98
N ALA A 69 2.80 -0.80 -7.19
CA ALA A 69 2.48 -2.22 -7.07
C ALA A 69 2.31 -2.58 -5.60
N LEU A 70 1.14 -3.11 -5.25
CA LEU A 70 0.84 -3.58 -3.90
C LEU A 70 0.93 -5.10 -3.86
N THR A 71 1.83 -5.62 -3.03
CA THR A 71 1.84 -7.03 -2.65
C THR A 71 1.12 -7.17 -1.32
N MET A 72 0.04 -7.95 -1.31
CA MET A 72 -0.66 -8.32 -0.07
C MET A 72 0.10 -9.46 0.62
N LEU A 73 0.50 -9.24 1.87
CA LEU A 73 1.21 -10.25 2.69
C LEU A 73 0.24 -11.00 3.61
N TRP A 74 -0.83 -10.33 4.03
CA TRP A 74 -1.91 -10.92 4.84
C TRP A 74 -3.20 -10.11 4.64
N PRO A 75 -4.39 -10.72 4.62
CA PRO A 75 -4.64 -12.16 4.71
C PRO A 75 -4.36 -12.86 3.38
N THR A 76 -4.03 -14.16 3.42
CA THR A 76 -4.07 -15.01 2.24
C THR A 76 -5.53 -15.16 1.83
N ARG A 77 -5.89 -14.65 0.65
CA ARG A 77 -7.23 -14.90 0.09
C ARG A 77 -7.23 -16.32 -0.47
N SER A 78 -8.28 -17.09 -0.16
CA SER A 78 -8.56 -18.34 -0.86
C SER A 78 -8.77 -18.02 -2.34
N ASP A 79 -8.21 -18.84 -3.22
CA ASP A 79 -8.50 -18.78 -4.67
C ASP A 79 -10.00 -19.01 -4.94
#